data_AF-A0A401TCV5-F1
#
_entry.id   AF-A0A401TCV5-F1
#
_cell.length_a   1.000
_cell.length_b   1.000
_cell.length_c   1.000
_cell.angle_alpha   90.00
_cell.angle_beta   90.00
_cell.angle_gamma   90.00
#
_symmetry.space_group_name_H-M   'P 1'
#
loop_
_entity.id
_entity.type
_entity.pdbx_description
1 polymer ?
#
loop_
_entity_poly.entity_id
_entity_poly.type
_entity_poly.pdbx_seq_one_letter_code
_entity_poly.pdbx_strand_id
1 'polypeptide(L)'
;AIASQPWGQRLMISTPGFVEYIVDRSAEPDKPSKDAKFELVKTLVDSKTTAEIFGNQHYLQLRAYLREGPYFVKAIATVAVDGE
;
A
#
# COMPACT_ATOMS: atom_id res chain seq x y z
N ALA A 1 2.68 -11.52 -12.81
CA ALA A 1 2.66 -11.95 -11.39
C ALA A 1 1.22 -12.22 -10.97
N ILE A 2 0.97 -12.94 -9.85
CA ILE A 2 -0.41 -13.26 -9.39
C ILE A 2 -1.24 -11.98 -9.16
N ALA A 3 -0.62 -10.91 -8.67
CA ALA A 3 -1.26 -9.62 -8.43
C ALA A 3 -1.82 -8.93 -9.68
N SER A 4 -1.36 -9.29 -10.88
CA SER A 4 -1.89 -8.75 -12.14
C SER A 4 -3.06 -9.56 -12.69
N GLN A 5 -3.44 -10.67 -12.03
CA GLN A 5 -4.51 -11.55 -12.47
C GLN A 5 -5.79 -11.27 -11.67
N PRO A 6 -6.97 -11.14 -12.31
CA PRO A 6 -8.23 -10.85 -11.63
C PRO A 6 -8.56 -11.81 -10.48
N TRP A 7 -8.32 -13.12 -10.67
CA TRP A 7 -8.56 -14.11 -9.62
C TRP A 7 -7.60 -13.93 -8.43
N GLY A 8 -6.35 -13.55 -8.68
CA GLY A 8 -5.36 -13.29 -7.64
C GLY A 8 -5.72 -12.03 -6.85
N GLN A 9 -6.19 -10.99 -7.55
CA GLN A 9 -6.70 -9.76 -6.94
C GLN A 9 -7.92 -10.02 -6.05
N ARG A 10 -8.86 -10.87 -6.48
CA ARG A 10 -10.03 -11.26 -5.66
C ARG A 10 -9.61 -11.97 -4.38
N LEU A 11 -8.64 -12.88 -4.44
CA LEU A 11 -8.09 -13.54 -3.25
C LEU A 11 -7.43 -12.52 -2.30
N MET A 12 -6.63 -11.61 -2.84
CA MET A 12 -5.98 -10.55 -2.08
C MET A 12 -6.98 -9.66 -1.34
N ILE A 13 -7.96 -9.08 -2.04
CA ILE A 13 -8.94 -8.18 -1.41
C ILE A 13 -9.91 -8.91 -0.47
N SER A 14 -10.11 -10.22 -0.67
CA SER A 14 -10.89 -11.04 0.28
C SER A 14 -10.16 -11.31 1.60
N THR A 15 -8.85 -11.04 1.66
CA THR A 15 -8.05 -11.21 2.88
C THR A 15 -8.20 -9.96 3.75
N PRO A 16 -8.78 -10.06 4.96
CA PRO A 16 -8.96 -8.91 5.84
C PRO A 16 -7.65 -8.20 6.17
N GLY A 17 -7.63 -6.87 6.13
CA GLY A 17 -6.44 -6.09 6.46
C GLY A 17 -5.35 -6.10 5.38
N PHE A 18 -5.56 -6.76 4.24
CA PHE A 18 -4.52 -6.91 3.22
C PHE A 18 -4.05 -5.58 2.66
N VAL A 19 -4.99 -4.67 2.33
CA VAL A 19 -4.64 -3.37 1.75
C VAL A 19 -3.88 -2.53 2.76
N GLU A 20 -4.37 -2.47 3.99
CA GLU A 20 -3.76 -1.77 5.12
C GLU A 20 -2.34 -2.28 5.36
N TYR A 21 -2.15 -3.59 5.34
CA TYR A 21 -0.85 -4.21 5.49
C TYR A 21 0.10 -3.81 4.36
N ILE A 22 -0.29 -3.93 3.08
CA ILE A 22 0.64 -3.66 1.96
C ILE A 22 1.01 -2.18 1.81
N VAL A 23 0.16 -1.25 2.29
CA VAL A 23 0.46 0.19 2.29
C VAL A 23 1.12 0.68 3.58
N ASP A 24 1.17 -0.13 4.63
CA ASP A 24 1.88 0.19 5.86
C ASP A 24 3.40 -0.04 5.71
N ARG A 25 4.16 1.05 5.86
CA ARG A 25 5.62 1.09 5.77
C ARG A 25 6.31 0.75 7.07
N SER A 26 5.56 0.73 8.17
CA SER A 26 6.05 0.41 9.51
C SER A 26 6.03 -1.09 9.79
N ALA A 27 5.22 -1.85 9.06
CA ALA A 27 5.00 -3.28 9.30
C ALA A 27 6.27 -4.13 9.14
N GLU A 28 7.14 -3.81 8.17
CA GLU A 28 8.38 -4.56 7.91
C GLU A 28 9.59 -3.61 7.85
N PRO A 29 10.63 -3.81 8.68
CA PRO A 29 11.73 -2.86 8.80
C PRO A 29 12.80 -3.04 7.72
N ASP A 30 12.98 -4.25 7.17
CA ASP A 30 14.09 -4.57 6.28
C ASP A 30 13.86 -4.13 4.82
N LYS A 31 14.98 -3.86 4.13
CA LYS A 31 14.98 -3.38 2.74
C LYS A 31 14.31 -4.37 1.77
N PRO A 32 14.66 -5.67 1.76
CA PRO A 32 14.00 -6.64 0.89
C PRO A 32 12.48 -6.67 1.01
N SER A 33 11.94 -6.67 2.25
CA SER A 33 10.49 -6.67 2.48
C SER A 33 9.82 -5.40 1.96
N LYS A 34 10.44 -4.23 2.15
CA LYS A 34 9.94 -2.95 1.61
C LYS A 34 9.94 -2.92 0.08
N ASP A 35 11.01 -3.40 -0.54
CA ASP A 35 11.14 -3.47 -2.00
C ASP A 35 10.10 -4.45 -2.59
N ALA A 36 9.88 -5.60 -1.94
CA ALA A 36 8.89 -6.58 -2.37
C ALA A 36 7.44 -6.04 -2.27
N LYS A 37 7.09 -5.36 -1.16
CA LYS A 37 5.78 -4.70 -1.01
C LYS A 37 5.58 -3.60 -2.05
N PHE A 38 6.63 -2.85 -2.35
CA PHE A 38 6.56 -1.81 -3.38
C PHE A 38 6.31 -2.37 -4.78
N GLU A 39 7.03 -3.40 -5.20
CA GLU A 39 6.80 -4.05 -6.50
C GLU A 39 5.42 -4.73 -6.56
N LEU A 40 4.92 -5.27 -5.44
CA LEU A 40 3.55 -5.78 -5.35
C LEU A 40 2.52 -4.66 -5.59
N VAL A 41 2.63 -3.52 -4.89
CA VAL A 41 1.71 -2.39 -5.06
C VAL A 41 1.79 -1.82 -6.47
N LYS A 42 3.00 -1.69 -7.04
CA LYS A 42 3.20 -1.27 -8.43
C LYS A 42 2.50 -2.19 -9.41
N THR A 43 2.67 -3.51 -9.25
CA THR A 43 1.97 -4.52 -10.07
C THR A 43 0.46 -4.40 -9.97
N LEU A 44 -0.08 -4.13 -8.77
CA LEU A 44 -1.51 -3.89 -8.59
C LEU A 44 -1.94 -2.59 -9.29
N VAL A 45 -1.22 -1.49 -9.12
CA VAL A 45 -1.58 -0.19 -9.74
C VAL A 45 -1.58 -0.26 -11.28
N ASP A 46 -0.62 -1.00 -11.85
CA ASP A 46 -0.46 -1.16 -13.31
C ASP A 46 -1.51 -2.10 -13.95
N SER A 47 -2.19 -2.92 -13.14
CA SER A 47 -3.24 -3.83 -13.62
C SER A 47 -4.54 -3.07 -13.88
N LYS A 48 -5.10 -3.27 -15.08
CA LYS A 48 -6.37 -2.65 -15.53
C LYS A 48 -7.59 -3.05 -14.71
N THR A 49 -7.51 -4.14 -13.95
CA THR A 49 -8.65 -4.72 -13.21
C THR A 49 -8.67 -4.32 -11.73
N THR A 50 -7.61 -3.69 -11.23
CA THR A 50 -7.48 -3.37 -9.81
C THR A 50 -8.53 -2.39 -9.32
N ALA A 51 -8.81 -1.31 -10.08
CA ALA A 51 -9.81 -0.34 -9.68
C ALA A 51 -11.21 -0.95 -9.58
N GLU A 52 -11.55 -1.89 -10.46
CA GLU A 52 -12.82 -2.61 -10.45
C GLU A 52 -12.90 -3.58 -9.26
N ILE A 53 -11.82 -4.32 -8.97
CA ILE A 53 -11.83 -5.40 -7.97
C ILE A 53 -11.60 -4.89 -6.54
N PHE A 54 -10.65 -3.98 -6.35
CA PHE A 54 -10.34 -3.38 -5.05
C PHE A 54 -11.27 -2.20 -4.72
N GLY A 55 -11.93 -1.63 -5.74
CA GLY A 55 -12.71 -0.41 -5.59
C GLY A 55 -11.84 0.86 -5.56
N ASN A 56 -12.47 2.00 -5.85
CA ASN A 56 -11.78 3.27 -6.05
C ASN A 56 -11.01 3.76 -4.82
N GLN A 57 -11.54 3.56 -3.60
CA GLN A 57 -10.87 4.02 -2.38
C GLN A 57 -9.52 3.33 -2.18
N HIS A 58 -9.50 1.99 -2.24
CA HIS A 58 -8.26 1.23 -2.14
C HIS A 58 -7.32 1.50 -3.32
N TYR A 59 -7.84 1.63 -4.54
CA TYR A 59 -7.00 1.98 -5.69
C TYR A 59 -6.29 3.33 -5.52
N LEU A 60 -6.98 4.34 -4.97
CA LEU A 60 -6.36 5.63 -4.67
C LEU A 60 -5.30 5.54 -3.57
N GLN A 61 -5.50 4.71 -2.53
CA GLN A 61 -4.49 4.43 -1.51
C GLN A 61 -3.23 3.80 -2.12
N LEU A 62 -3.39 2.78 -2.98
CA LEU A 62 -2.28 2.13 -3.67
C LEU A 62 -1.50 3.11 -4.55
N ARG A 63 -2.20 4.00 -5.28
CA ARG A 63 -1.56 5.05 -6.09
C ARG A 63 -0.84 6.11 -5.25
N ALA A 64 -1.37 6.45 -4.07
CA ALA A 64 -0.69 7.36 -3.14
C ALA A 64 0.59 6.71 -2.62
N TYR A 65 0.52 5.47 -2.17
CA TYR A 65 1.67 4.69 -1.71
C TYR A 65 2.77 4.59 -2.78
N LEU A 66 2.39 4.26 -4.02
CA LEU A 66 3.33 4.14 -5.14
C LEU A 66 4.06 5.46 -5.44
N ARG A 67 3.35 6.59 -5.35
CA ARG A 67 3.88 7.93 -5.61
C ARG A 67 4.87 8.40 -4.55
N GLU A 68 4.57 8.09 -3.30
CA GLU A 68 5.42 8.41 -2.14
C GLU A 68 6.69 7.55 -2.08
N GLY A 69 6.62 6.30 -2.55
CA GLY A 69 7.73 5.36 -2.55
C GLY A 69 7.77 4.41 -1.33
N PRO A 70 8.66 3.40 -1.34
CA PRO A 70 8.73 2.38 -0.29
C PRO A 70 9.25 2.90 1.06
N TYR A 71 10.06 3.96 1.02
CA TYR A 71 10.81 4.47 2.18
C TYR A 71 10.28 5.80 2.70
N PHE A 72 9.11 6.23 2.23
CA PHE A 72 8.51 7.47 2.69
C PHE A 72 8.19 7.40 4.19
N VAL A 73 8.64 8.42 4.93
CA VAL A 73 8.33 8.61 6.35
C VAL A 73 7.58 9.93 6.48
N LYS A 74 6.36 9.88 7.00
CA LYS A 74 5.59 11.09 7.29
C LYS A 74 6.19 11.77 8.52
N ALA A 75 6.70 12.98 8.37
CA ALA A 75 7.13 13.79 9.50
C ALA A 75 5.91 14.10 10.39
N ILE A 76 5.93 13.62 11.64
CA ILE A 76 4.95 14.01 12.65
C ILE A 76 5.50 15.26 13.32
N ALA A 77 4.89 16.42 13.06
CA ALA A 77 5.20 17.63 13.80
C ALA A 77 4.56 17.53 15.19
N THR A 78 5.35 17.13 16.18
CA THR A 78 4.91 17.18 17.58
C THR A 78 4.97 18.63 18.04
N VAL A 79 3.83 19.33 18.04
CA VAL A 79 3.73 20.63 18.71
C VAL A 79 3.59 20.37 20.20
N ALA A 80 4.65 20.59 20.96
CA ALA A 80 4.56 20.66 22.41
C ALA A 80 3.76 21.92 22.76
N VAL A 81 2.56 21.74 23.31
CA VAL A 81 1.86 22.82 24.00
C VAL A 81 2.46 22.91 25.40
N ASP A 82 3.37 23.86 25.59
CA ASP A 82 3.81 24.26 26.93
C ASP A 82 2.62 24.99 27.57
N GLY A 83 1.96 24.33 28.52
CA GLY A 83 0.88 24.91 29.31
C GLY A 83 1.48 25.63 30.51
N GLU A 84 1.26 26.94 30.57
CA GLU A 84 1.58 27.83 31.69
C GLU A 84 0.78 27.49 32.96
#